data_AF-A0A855VQP7-F1
#
_entry.id   AF-A0A855VQP7-F1
#
_cell.length_a   1.000
_cell.length_b   1.000
_cell.length_c   1.000
_cell.angle_alpha   90.00
_cell.angle_beta   90.00
_cell.angle_gamma   90.00
#
_symmetry.space_group_name_H-M   'P 1'
#
loop_
_entity.id
_entity.type
_entity.pdbx_description
1 polymer ?
#
loop_
_entity_poly.entity_id
_entity_poly.type
_entity_poly.pdbx_seq_one_letter_code
_entity_poly.pdbx_strand_id
1 'polypeptide(L)'
;MLVADPHSPDFNSYASVSDLRAFAAWRGYTIPADDGECGMLLMQAMDFLEGQAWRGQRSSTSQPLSWPRSGVRFDGVDLPDDAIPQRLIDAQCRLAIESQEIDLTPSVSGGGAVIAESVQGAVSVQYEPGTNKATPSFPWFYSSLRGLVVGGNQVRIERG
;
A
#
# COMPACT_ATOMS: atom_id res chain seq x y z
N MET A 1 -7.55 4.98 16.11
CA MET A 1 -6.13 5.11 16.48
C MET A 1 -5.35 4.12 15.62
N LEU A 2 -4.20 4.53 15.09
CA LEU A 2 -3.36 3.67 14.27
C LEU A 2 -2.62 2.67 15.16
N VAL A 3 -2.64 1.39 14.79
CA VAL A 3 -2.05 0.27 15.53
C VAL A 3 -1.23 -0.58 14.55
N ALA A 4 0.09 -0.52 14.70
CA ALA A 4 1.05 -1.20 13.81
C ALA A 4 1.71 -2.45 14.43
N ASP A 5 1.20 -2.92 15.58
CA ASP A 5 1.64 -4.17 16.18
C ASP A 5 0.88 -5.36 15.58
N PRO A 6 1.54 -6.27 14.83
CA PRO A 6 0.88 -7.41 14.18
C PRO A 6 0.32 -8.44 15.17
N HIS A 7 0.73 -8.41 16.44
CA HIS A 7 0.19 -9.29 17.48
C HIS A 7 -1.02 -8.69 18.20
N SER A 8 -1.35 -7.42 17.93
CA SER A 8 -2.51 -6.76 18.49
C SER A 8 -3.80 -7.18 17.77
N PRO A 9 -4.91 -7.44 18.50
CA PRO A 9 -6.20 -7.67 17.86
C PRO A 9 -6.71 -6.44 17.09
N ASP A 10 -6.22 -5.24 17.42
CA ASP A 10 -6.62 -3.97 16.79
C ASP A 10 -5.70 -3.58 15.61
N PHE A 11 -4.84 -4.50 15.16
CA PHE A 11 -3.88 -4.26 14.07
C PHE A 11 -4.57 -3.72 12.81
N ASN A 12 -4.20 -2.51 12.39
CA ASN A 12 -4.88 -1.80 11.31
C ASN A 12 -3.94 -1.01 10.39
N SER A 13 -2.62 -1.12 10.58
CA SER A 13 -1.62 -0.51 9.70
C SER A 13 -0.33 -1.35 9.72
N TYR A 14 0.40 -1.47 8.62
CA TYR A 14 1.74 -2.10 8.64
C TYR A 14 2.82 -1.17 9.18
N ALA A 15 2.69 0.13 8.97
CA ALA A 15 3.63 1.15 9.41
C ALA A 15 3.06 2.02 10.52
N SER A 16 3.90 2.42 11.47
CA SER A 16 3.58 3.41 12.50
C SER A 16 3.87 4.84 12.03
N VAL A 17 3.39 5.84 12.78
CA VAL A 17 3.76 7.25 12.54
C VAL A 17 5.27 7.45 12.70
N SER A 18 5.91 6.76 13.65
CA SER A 18 7.37 6.78 13.79
C SER A 18 8.09 6.22 12.56
N ASP A 19 7.58 5.15 11.95
CA ASP A 19 8.17 4.59 10.73
C ASP A 19 8.05 5.58 9.57
N LEU A 20 6.89 6.22 9.41
CA LEU A 20 6.69 7.26 8.40
C LEU A 20 7.67 8.43 8.59
N ARG A 21 7.84 8.92 9.82
CA ARG A 21 8.78 10.01 10.14
C ARG A 21 10.22 9.62 9.82
N ALA A 22 10.64 8.42 10.22
CA ALA A 22 11.97 7.91 9.89
C ALA A 22 12.14 7.78 8.38
N PHE A 23 11.18 7.15 7.69
CA PHE A 23 11.20 6.96 6.24
C PHE A 23 11.34 8.29 5.49
N ALA A 24 10.55 9.29 5.89
CA ALA A 24 10.56 10.63 5.31
C ALA A 24 11.89 11.34 5.54
N ALA A 25 12.40 11.35 6.78
CA ALA A 25 13.65 12.00 7.14
C ALA A 25 14.86 11.42 6.37
N TRP A 26 14.93 10.10 6.24
CA TRP A 26 16.04 9.42 5.55
C TRP A 26 16.05 9.69 4.04
N ARG A 27 14.90 10.02 3.44
CA ARG A 27 14.75 10.20 2.00
C ARG A 27 14.45 11.65 1.59
N GLY A 28 14.41 12.57 2.55
CA GLY A 28 14.20 14.00 2.32
C GLY A 28 12.76 14.37 1.95
N TYR A 29 11.76 13.60 2.38
CA TYR A 29 10.36 13.94 2.17
C TYR A 29 9.81 14.83 3.28
N THR A 30 8.93 15.75 2.89
CA THR A 30 8.11 16.53 3.82
C THR A 30 6.82 15.77 4.10
N ILE A 31 6.45 15.71 5.38
CA ILE A 31 5.20 15.14 5.87
C ILE A 31 4.60 16.07 6.92
N PRO A 32 3.31 15.92 7.27
CA PRO A 32 2.69 16.75 8.30
C PRO A 32 3.40 16.68 9.66
N ALA A 33 3.30 17.79 10.40
CA ALA A 33 3.77 17.83 11.78
C ALA A 33 2.79 17.11 12.73
N ASP A 34 1.50 17.09 12.40
CA ASP A 34 0.46 16.45 13.21
C ASP A 34 0.46 14.92 13.04
N ASP A 35 0.42 14.20 14.17
CA ASP A 35 0.40 12.72 14.17
C ASP A 35 -0.94 12.16 13.68
N GLY A 36 -2.04 12.90 13.87
CA GLY A 36 -3.37 12.53 13.37
C GLY A 36 -3.42 12.58 11.85
N GLU A 37 -2.90 13.66 11.25
CA GLU A 37 -2.74 13.79 9.79
C GLU A 37 -1.84 12.68 9.21
N CYS A 38 -0.69 12.42 9.84
CA CYS A 38 0.17 11.29 9.46
C CYS A 38 -0.59 9.95 9.51
N GLY A 39 -1.39 9.74 10.55
CA GLY A 39 -2.23 8.57 10.71
C GLY A 39 -3.27 8.43 9.60
N MET A 40 -3.92 9.53 9.19
CA MET A 40 -4.88 9.52 8.07
C MET A 40 -4.22 9.13 6.74
N LEU A 41 -3.04 9.66 6.43
CA LEU A 41 -2.29 9.32 5.22
C LEU A 41 -1.88 7.82 5.22
N LEU A 42 -1.45 7.30 6.37
CA LEU A 42 -1.14 5.88 6.52
C LEU A 42 -2.36 4.98 6.35
N MET A 43 -3.55 5.41 6.80
CA MET A 43 -4.79 4.66 6.57
C MET A 43 -5.19 4.64 5.10
N GLN A 44 -5.07 5.76 4.38
CA GLN A 44 -5.31 5.78 2.92
C GLN A 44 -4.36 4.85 2.17
N ALA A 45 -3.08 4.85 2.55
CA ALA A 45 -2.09 3.92 2.01
C ALA A 45 -2.43 2.46 2.34
N MET A 46 -2.97 2.21 3.54
CA MET A 46 -3.41 0.89 3.98
C MET A 46 -4.57 0.37 3.13
N ASP A 47 -5.59 1.20 2.87
CA ASP A 47 -6.73 0.84 2.03
C ASP A 47 -6.29 0.46 0.61
N PHE A 48 -5.32 1.19 0.05
CA PHE A 48 -4.72 0.85 -1.24
C PHE A 48 -4.01 -0.51 -1.23
N LEU A 49 -3.30 -0.83 -0.15
CA LEU A 49 -2.56 -2.09 0.02
C LEU A 49 -3.50 -3.29 0.19
N GLU A 50 -4.62 -3.14 0.90
CA GLU A 50 -5.61 -4.22 1.04
C GLU A 50 -6.32 -4.53 -0.28
N GLY A 51 -6.30 -3.60 -1.25
CA GLY A 51 -6.78 -3.85 -2.61
C GLY A 51 -5.86 -4.72 -3.48
N GLN A 52 -4.67 -5.10 -3.00
CA GLN A 52 -3.67 -5.78 -3.82
C GLN A 52 -3.76 -7.31 -3.75
N ALA A 53 -3.31 -7.96 -4.84
CA ALA A 53 -3.17 -9.41 -4.89
C ALA A 53 -1.81 -9.83 -4.29
N TRP A 54 -1.83 -10.42 -3.10
CA TRP A 54 -0.62 -10.86 -2.39
C TRP A 54 -0.25 -12.31 -2.69
N ARG A 55 1.06 -12.61 -2.72
CA ARG A 55 1.57 -13.99 -2.80
C ARG A 55 1.36 -14.73 -1.48
N GLY A 56 1.44 -16.06 -1.54
CA GLY A 56 1.26 -16.91 -0.37
C GLY A 56 -0.18 -16.91 0.14
N GLN A 57 -0.36 -17.36 1.37
CA GLN A 57 -1.66 -17.49 2.02
C GLN A 57 -1.67 -16.69 3.32
N ARG A 58 -2.83 -16.19 3.74
CA ARG A 58 -2.95 -15.55 5.05
C ARG A 58 -2.61 -16.56 6.13
N SER A 59 -1.83 -16.14 7.12
CA SER A 59 -1.36 -17.03 8.19
C SER A 59 -2.49 -17.40 9.15
N SER A 60 -3.45 -16.50 9.33
CA SER A 60 -4.68 -16.74 10.09
C SER A 60 -5.90 -16.27 9.31
N THR A 61 -7.02 -16.95 9.51
CA THR A 61 -8.32 -16.52 8.98
C THR A 61 -8.90 -15.34 9.77
N SER A 62 -8.49 -15.16 11.03
CA SER A 62 -8.99 -14.12 11.94
C SER A 62 -8.12 -12.87 11.98
N GLN A 63 -6.96 -12.86 11.30
CA GLN A 63 -6.14 -11.65 11.25
C GLN A 63 -6.93 -10.51 10.57
N PRO A 64 -6.72 -9.25 10.96
CA PRO A 64 -7.51 -8.13 10.42
C PRO A 64 -7.06 -7.73 9.01
N LEU A 65 -5.75 -7.80 8.71
CA LEU A 65 -5.16 -7.35 7.45
C LEU A 65 -4.70 -8.50 6.54
N SER A 66 -4.27 -8.18 5.32
CA SER A 66 -3.80 -9.16 4.33
C SER A 66 -2.48 -9.83 4.70
N TRP A 67 -1.64 -9.16 5.49
CA TRP A 67 -0.43 -9.70 6.13
C TRP A 67 -0.63 -9.83 7.65
N PRO A 68 0.07 -10.76 8.32
CA PRO A 68 1.16 -11.60 7.82
C PRO A 68 0.69 -12.78 6.92
N ARG A 69 1.63 -13.40 6.20
CA ARG A 69 1.35 -14.46 5.22
C ARG A 69 2.39 -15.57 5.25
N SER A 70 1.95 -16.80 5.00
CA SER A 70 2.78 -18.00 4.88
C SER A 70 3.02 -18.42 3.43
N GLY A 71 4.06 -19.21 3.20
CA GLY A 71 4.41 -19.73 1.88
C GLY A 71 4.92 -18.67 0.90
N VAL A 72 5.39 -17.53 1.41
CA VAL A 72 6.01 -16.48 0.60
C VAL A 72 7.53 -16.64 0.64
N ARG A 73 8.13 -16.70 -0.54
CA ARG A 73 9.57 -16.68 -0.71
C ARG A 73 10.01 -15.36 -1.31
N PHE A 74 10.86 -14.65 -0.58
CA PHE A 74 11.37 -13.34 -0.97
C PHE A 74 12.89 -13.42 -1.15
N ASP A 75 13.36 -13.05 -2.36
CA ASP A 75 14.78 -13.06 -2.74
C ASP A 75 15.51 -14.38 -2.45
N GLY A 76 14.81 -15.50 -2.61
CA GLY A 76 15.34 -16.85 -2.35
C GLY A 76 15.27 -17.31 -0.89
N VAL A 77 14.80 -16.47 0.03
CA VAL A 77 14.61 -16.77 1.45
C VAL A 77 13.13 -16.91 1.78
N ASP A 78 12.77 -17.92 2.55
CA ASP A 78 11.38 -18.10 3.02
C ASP A 78 11.09 -17.08 4.12
N LEU A 79 9.97 -16.37 3.98
CA LEU A 79 9.52 -15.42 4.98
C LEU A 79 8.79 -16.17 6.11
N PRO A 80 9.04 -15.81 7.39
CA PRO A 80 8.24 -16.28 8.51
C PRO A 80 6.77 -15.91 8.33
N ASP A 81 5.87 -16.77 8.80
CA ASP A 81 4.43 -16.60 8.67
C ASP A 81 3.84 -15.60 9.67
N ASP A 82 4.63 -15.09 10.61
CA ASP A 82 4.28 -14.03 11.54
C ASP A 82 4.92 -12.67 11.20
N ALA A 83 5.75 -12.62 10.15
CA ALA A 83 6.51 -11.43 9.80
C ALA A 83 5.74 -10.49 8.86
N ILE A 84 5.84 -9.18 9.14
CA ILE A 84 5.50 -8.11 8.20
C ILE A 84 6.78 -7.71 7.44
N PRO A 85 6.88 -7.88 6.11
CA PRO A 85 8.10 -7.57 5.39
C PRO A 85 8.45 -6.08 5.47
N GLN A 86 9.71 -5.73 5.75
CA GLN A 86 10.15 -4.33 5.82
C GLN A 86 9.81 -3.54 4.55
N ARG A 87 9.88 -4.18 3.38
CA ARG A 87 9.51 -3.57 2.10
C ARG A 87 8.04 -3.17 2.02
N LEU A 88 7.16 -3.87 2.73
CA LEU A 88 5.74 -3.55 2.82
C LEU A 88 5.51 -2.32 3.70
N ILE A 89 6.22 -2.22 4.83
CA ILE A 89 6.23 -1.05 5.71
C ILE A 89 6.72 0.18 4.93
N ASP A 90 7.87 0.06 4.28
CA ASP A 90 8.45 1.11 3.43
C ASP A 90 7.48 1.52 2.29
N ALA A 91 6.77 0.57 1.68
CA ALA A 91 5.79 0.85 0.64
C ALA A 91 4.56 1.60 1.17
N GLN A 92 4.06 1.25 2.36
CA GLN A 92 2.96 2.00 2.99
C GLN A 92 3.41 3.43 3.33
N CYS A 93 4.61 3.61 3.89
CA CYS A 93 5.16 4.95 4.15
C CYS A 93 5.29 5.76 2.86
N ARG A 94 5.77 5.14 1.77
CA ARG A 94 5.87 5.83 0.48
C ARG A 94 4.50 6.21 -0.06
N LEU A 95 3.53 5.31 -0.04
CA LEU A 95 2.16 5.61 -0.46
C LEU A 95 1.55 6.75 0.35
N ALA A 96 1.76 6.78 1.67
CA ALA A 96 1.28 7.84 2.54
C ALA A 96 1.89 9.22 2.20
N ILE A 97 3.15 9.24 1.74
CA ILE A 97 3.78 10.48 1.25
C ILE A 97 3.14 10.91 -0.08
N GLU A 98 2.95 9.97 -1.01
CA GLU A 98 2.30 10.23 -2.30
C GLU A 98 0.85 10.67 -2.13
N SER A 99 0.15 10.19 -1.08
CA SER A 99 -1.25 10.54 -0.82
C SER A 99 -1.47 11.99 -0.37
N GLN A 100 -0.39 12.73 -0.09
CA GLN A 100 -0.45 14.17 0.11
C GLN A 100 -0.78 14.92 -1.18
N GLU A 101 -0.42 14.36 -2.34
CA GLU A 101 -0.60 14.99 -3.66
C GLU A 101 -1.57 14.21 -4.56
N ILE A 102 -1.73 12.90 -4.31
CA ILE A 102 -2.46 11.97 -5.18
C ILE A 102 -3.58 11.28 -4.39
N ASP A 103 -4.80 11.27 -4.92
CA ASP A 103 -5.87 10.44 -4.36
C ASP A 103 -5.60 8.95 -4.67
N LEU A 104 -5.30 8.16 -3.63
CA LEU A 104 -5.02 6.73 -3.74
C LEU A 104 -6.28 5.88 -4.03
N THR A 105 -7.46 6.39 -3.68
CA THR A 105 -8.74 5.66 -3.77
C THR A 105 -9.81 6.54 -4.40
N PRO A 106 -9.69 6.91 -5.69
CA PRO A 106 -10.63 7.81 -6.33
C PRO A 106 -12.03 7.18 -6.36
N SER A 107 -12.96 7.74 -5.57
CA SER A 107 -14.35 7.32 -5.58
C SER A 107 -15.10 8.03 -6.72
N VAL A 108 -15.51 7.29 -7.74
CA VAL A 108 -16.44 7.81 -8.77
C VAL A 108 -17.88 7.45 -8.40
N SER A 109 -18.59 8.37 -7.75
CA SER A 109 -20.06 8.30 -7.70
C SER A 109 -20.61 8.63 -9.08
N GLY A 110 -21.47 7.77 -9.62
CA GLY A 110 -22.06 7.99 -10.94
C GLY A 110 -22.71 9.37 -11.08
N GLY A 111 -22.34 10.08 -12.15
CA GLY A 111 -23.10 11.20 -12.70
C GLY A 111 -22.98 12.52 -11.94
N GLY A 112 -21.81 13.15 -11.94
CA GLY A 112 -21.68 14.54 -11.52
C GLY A 112 -20.22 14.97 -11.53
N ALA A 113 -19.91 16.00 -12.31
CA ALA A 113 -18.55 16.49 -12.51
C ALA A 113 -17.82 16.73 -11.18
N VAL A 114 -16.72 16.02 -10.95
CA VAL A 114 -15.67 16.47 -10.03
C VAL A 114 -14.51 16.88 -10.90
N ILE A 115 -14.39 18.20 -11.06
CA ILE A 115 -13.21 18.84 -11.61
C ILE A 115 -12.10 18.54 -10.60
N ALA A 116 -11.30 17.52 -10.89
CA ALA A 116 -10.06 17.29 -10.17
C ALA A 116 -9.17 18.51 -10.43
N GLU A 117 -9.10 19.40 -9.45
CA GLU A 117 -8.17 20.51 -9.44
C GLU A 117 -6.77 19.91 -9.26
N SER A 118 -6.09 19.70 -10.38
CA SER A 118 -4.73 19.19 -10.44
C SER A 118 -3.80 20.26 -9.85
N VAL A 119 -3.34 20.04 -8.61
CA VAL A 119 -2.27 20.83 -8.02
C VAL A 119 -0.97 20.47 -8.73
N GLN A 120 -0.25 21.50 -9.19
CA GLN A 120 0.96 21.40 -10.01
C GLN A 120 2.03 20.53 -9.35
N GLY A 121 2.32 19.37 -9.94
CA GLY A 121 3.45 18.52 -9.54
C GLY A 121 3.26 17.05 -9.89
N ALA A 122 2.02 16.57 -9.95
CA ALA A 122 1.73 15.17 -10.23
C ALA A 122 2.10 14.82 -11.69
N VAL A 123 2.91 13.78 -11.84
CA VAL A 123 3.20 13.10 -13.10
C VAL A 123 1.87 12.85 -13.83
N SER A 124 1.63 13.60 -14.91
CA SER A 124 0.51 13.39 -15.81
C SER A 124 0.60 11.98 -16.38
N VAL A 125 -0.19 11.04 -15.83
CA VAL A 125 -0.34 9.74 -16.46
C VAL A 125 -1.38 9.89 -17.56
N GLN A 126 -0.88 10.15 -18.78
CA GLN A 126 -1.66 10.10 -20.00
C GLN A 126 -2.06 8.64 -20.25
N TYR A 127 -3.35 8.33 -20.18
CA TYR A 127 -3.88 7.08 -20.72
C TYR A 127 -4.68 7.35 -21.99
N GLU A 128 -4.52 6.47 -22.98
CA GLU A 128 -5.19 6.51 -24.26
C GLU A 128 -6.73 6.56 -24.10
N PRO A 129 -7.46 7.23 -25.01
CA PRO A 129 -8.91 7.39 -24.88
C PRO A 129 -9.61 6.04 -25.04
N GLY A 130 -10.15 5.48 -23.95
CA GLY A 130 -11.03 4.30 -24.05
C GLY A 130 -11.09 3.34 -22.85
N THR A 131 -10.38 3.58 -21.74
CA THR A 131 -10.38 2.63 -20.62
C THR A 131 -11.08 3.21 -19.39
N ASN A 132 -12.12 2.51 -18.92
CA ASN A 132 -12.85 2.84 -17.70
C ASN A 132 -11.94 2.80 -16.47
N LYS A 133 -11.99 3.88 -15.67
CA LYS A 133 -11.61 3.97 -14.25
C LYS A 133 -10.14 3.62 -13.94
N ALA A 134 -9.27 4.62 -13.97
CA ALA A 134 -7.86 4.47 -13.62
C ALA A 134 -7.64 4.59 -12.11
N THR A 135 -7.45 3.45 -11.42
CA THR A 135 -6.77 3.42 -10.12
C THR A 135 -5.34 3.96 -10.32
N PRO A 136 -4.80 4.80 -9.41
CA PRO A 136 -3.42 5.29 -9.55
C PRO A 136 -2.44 4.12 -9.63
N SER A 137 -1.54 4.19 -10.61
CA SER A 137 -0.50 3.19 -10.84
C SER A 137 0.87 3.76 -10.49
N PHE A 138 1.60 3.05 -9.63
CA PHE A 138 2.91 3.46 -9.15
C PHE A 138 3.97 2.52 -9.72
N PRO A 139 4.79 2.93 -10.70
CA PRO A 139 5.82 2.05 -11.29
C PRO A 139 6.81 1.50 -10.24
N TRP A 140 7.13 2.31 -9.23
CA TRP A 140 7.99 1.90 -8.13
C TRP A 140 7.38 0.82 -7.23
N PHE A 141 6.04 0.75 -7.16
CA PHE A 141 5.32 -0.15 -6.24
C PHE A 141 5.57 -1.62 -6.57
N TYR A 142 5.31 -2.01 -7.83
CA TYR A 142 5.53 -3.39 -8.28
C TYR A 142 7.01 -3.78 -8.29
N SER A 143 7.91 -2.82 -8.53
CA SER A 143 9.35 -3.05 -8.45
C SER A 143 9.80 -3.30 -7.00
N SER A 144 9.32 -2.47 -6.07
CA SER A 144 9.69 -2.53 -4.65
C SER A 144 9.13 -3.78 -3.97
N LEU A 145 7.89 -4.15 -4.31
CA LEU A 145 7.18 -5.31 -3.76
C LEU A 145 7.26 -6.55 -4.65
N ARG A 146 8.23 -6.60 -5.57
CA ARG A 146 8.47 -7.77 -6.40
C ARG A 146 8.68 -9.00 -5.51
N GLY A 147 7.89 -10.05 -5.73
CA GLY A 147 7.94 -11.26 -4.92
C GLY A 147 6.98 -11.29 -3.74
N LEU A 148 6.36 -10.15 -3.39
CA LEU A 148 5.30 -10.05 -2.38
C LEU A 148 3.92 -9.91 -3.05
N VAL A 149 3.84 -9.13 -4.14
CA VAL A 149 2.63 -8.96 -4.96
C VAL A 149 2.63 -9.98 -6.11
N VAL A 150 1.45 -10.53 -6.43
CA VAL A 150 1.22 -11.36 -7.62
C VAL A 150 1.28 -10.44 -8.84
N GLY A 151 2.36 -10.54 -9.62
CA GLY A 151 2.41 -9.87 -10.93
C GLY A 151 1.41 -10.52 -11.89
N GLY A 152 0.82 -9.74 -12.80
CA GLY A 152 -0.26 -10.17 -13.71
C GLY A 152 0.03 -11.35 -14.65
N ASN A 153 1.22 -11.96 -14.58
CA ASN A 153 1.63 -13.12 -15.40
C ASN A 153 1.97 -14.37 -14.57
N GLN A 154 1.62 -14.44 -13.29
CA GLN A 154 1.84 -15.65 -12.48
C GLN A 154 0.54 -16.43 -12.28
N VAL A 155 0.39 -17.48 -13.08
CA VAL A 155 -0.64 -18.50 -12.91
C VAL A 155 -0.47 -19.16 -11.54
N ARG A 156 -1.51 -19.06 -10.69
CA ARG A 156 -1.62 -19.81 -9.44
C ARG A 156 -1.82 -21.28 -9.79
N ILE A 157 -0.75 -22.08 -9.69
CA ILE A 157 -0.86 -23.54 -9.79
C ILE A 157 -1.32 -24.04 -8.42
N GLU A 158 -2.62 -24.30 -8.26
CA GLU A 158 -3.14 -25.08 -7.15
C GLU A 158 -2.88 -26.56 -7.46
N ARG A 159 -2.02 -27.22 -6.69
CA ARG A 159 -1.92 -28.69 -6.75
C ARG A 159 -3.13 -29.26 -6.01
N GLY A 160 -3.96 -30.01 -6.73
CA GLY A 160 -5.10 -30.77 -6.20
C GLY A 160 -4.71 -32.01 -5.42
#